data_AF-A0A430SFM6-F1
#
_entry.id   AF-A0A430SFM6-F1
#
_cell.length_a   1.000
_cell.length_b   1.000
_cell.length_c   1.000
_cell.angle_alpha   90.00
_cell.angle_beta   90.00
_cell.angle_gamma   90.00
#
_symmetry.space_group_name_H-M   'P 1'
#
loop_
_entity.id
_entity.type
_entity.pdbx_description
1 polymer ?
#
loop_
_entity_poly.entity_id
_entity_poly.type
_entity_poly.pdbx_seq_one_letter_code
_entity_poly.pdbx_strand_id
1 'polypeptide(L)'
;MDHSEAWRRWNAWNYVLRAVEQIAPEALEDLARLVPLYREAAPHMDRPGWYIYDWESLEEAIETLEGIPGYEEDFLAKLRDLREALLAWGRKWNLPHPEPLSWALQNFPFWTKAPAFAGKPMWYASPVVDFPSLPPFRPPEFSPPVYGAEKSSWPKIEKGLRQAFESWLRECRALYEEWALPNRELQKHARWWVAHRIKGWSIRTMHQRAREEGLVKGGRVLIEKGSPATISEAINRLDRELNYPAQELSPPAP
;
A
#
# COMPACT_ATOMS: atom_id res chain seq x y z
N MET A 1 -18.09 -5.20 11.00
CA MET A 1 -17.06 -5.40 9.97
C MET A 1 -15.75 -5.64 10.72
N ASP A 2 -15.08 -6.76 10.48
CA ASP A 2 -13.88 -7.14 11.23
C ASP A 2 -12.77 -6.11 10.96
N HIS A 3 -12.17 -5.54 12.01
CA HIS A 3 -11.08 -4.57 11.88
C HIS A 3 -9.90 -5.13 11.05
N SER A 4 -9.76 -6.46 11.00
CA SER A 4 -8.74 -7.13 10.20
C SER A 4 -8.98 -7.04 8.68
N GLU A 5 -10.24 -6.94 8.22
CA GLU A 5 -10.60 -6.84 6.80
C GLU A 5 -10.41 -5.42 6.28
N ALA A 6 -10.86 -4.42 7.05
CA ALA A 6 -10.64 -3.01 6.72
C ALA A 6 -9.14 -2.68 6.66
N TRP A 7 -8.35 -3.21 7.60
CA TRP A 7 -6.89 -3.06 7.61
C TRP A 7 -6.23 -3.72 6.39
N ARG A 8 -6.67 -4.92 6.00
CA ARG A 8 -6.14 -5.63 4.81
C ARG A 8 -6.44 -4.86 3.52
N ARG A 9 -7.67 -4.39 3.35
CA ARG A 9 -8.09 -3.61 2.18
C ARG A 9 -7.33 -2.29 2.05
N TRP A 10 -7.19 -1.56 3.16
CA TRP A 10 -6.41 -0.32 3.18
C TRP A 10 -4.92 -0.57 2.83
N ASN A 11 -4.34 -1.68 3.30
CA ASN A 11 -2.99 -2.06 2.91
C ASN A 11 -2.86 -2.47 1.45
N ALA A 12 -3.88 -3.12 0.88
CA ALA A 12 -3.88 -3.52 -0.52
C ALA A 12 -3.75 -2.30 -1.46
N TRP A 13 -4.48 -1.22 -1.21
CA TRP A 13 -4.36 0.03 -1.98
C TRP A 13 -2.97 0.67 -1.85
N ASN A 14 -2.37 0.66 -0.66
CA ASN A 14 -1.01 1.15 -0.47
C ASN A 14 0.02 0.34 -1.28
N TYR A 15 -0.12 -0.99 -1.34
CA TYR A 15 0.74 -1.81 -2.19
C TYR A 15 0.51 -1.52 -3.68
N VAL A 16 -0.73 -1.26 -4.10
CA VAL A 16 -1.06 -0.84 -5.47
C VAL A 16 -0.37 0.48 -5.80
N LEU A 17 -0.51 1.50 -4.96
CA LEU A 17 0.10 2.83 -5.18
C LEU A 17 1.64 2.76 -5.22
N ARG A 18 2.26 1.94 -4.36
CA ARG A 18 3.70 1.63 -4.44
C ARG A 18 4.08 0.94 -5.75
N ALA A 19 3.23 0.03 -6.23
CA ALA A 19 3.45 -0.63 -7.50
C ALA A 19 3.27 0.33 -8.68
N VAL A 20 2.35 1.30 -8.60
CA VAL A 20 2.20 2.37 -9.61
C VAL A 20 3.50 3.15 -9.75
N GLU A 21 4.11 3.58 -8.64
CA GLU A 21 5.40 4.28 -8.66
C GLU A 21 6.48 3.51 -9.44
N GLN A 22 6.52 2.18 -9.29
CA GLN A 22 7.56 1.35 -9.90
C GLN A 22 7.26 0.97 -11.36
N ILE A 23 5.98 0.76 -11.71
CA ILE A 23 5.57 0.10 -12.96
C ILE A 23 4.90 1.08 -13.93
N ALA A 24 4.18 2.07 -13.40
CA ALA A 24 3.45 3.08 -14.15
C ALA A 24 3.76 4.50 -13.60
N PRO A 25 5.04 4.92 -13.52
CA PRO A 25 5.40 6.24 -13.01
C PRO A 25 4.73 7.37 -13.80
N GLU A 26 4.46 7.16 -15.09
CA GLU A 26 3.75 8.14 -15.91
C GLU A 26 2.32 8.45 -15.42
N ALA A 27 1.68 7.53 -14.67
CA ALA A 27 0.40 7.78 -14.03
C ALA A 27 0.52 8.83 -12.92
N LEU A 28 1.64 8.81 -12.19
CA LEU A 28 1.94 9.81 -11.16
C LEU A 28 2.42 11.12 -11.78
N GLU A 29 3.14 11.09 -12.90
CA GLU A 29 3.50 12.28 -13.66
C GLU A 29 2.24 13.01 -14.18
N ASP A 30 1.28 12.27 -14.73
CA ASP A 30 -0.01 12.81 -15.14
C ASP A 30 -0.79 13.40 -13.96
N LEU A 31 -0.78 12.70 -12.81
CA LEU A 31 -1.42 13.22 -11.60
C LEU A 31 -0.77 14.52 -11.11
N ALA A 32 0.56 14.59 -11.17
CA ALA A 32 1.33 15.78 -10.79
C ALA A 32 0.99 17.00 -11.65
N ARG A 33 0.56 16.81 -12.90
CA ARG A 33 0.09 17.90 -13.77
C ARG A 33 -1.22 18.53 -13.28
N LEU A 34 -1.92 17.91 -12.33
CA LEU A 34 -3.12 18.48 -11.70
C LEU A 34 -2.80 19.43 -10.53
N VAL A 35 -1.53 19.55 -10.12
CA VAL A 35 -1.11 20.47 -9.04
C VAL A 35 -1.58 21.92 -9.27
N PRO A 36 -1.53 22.51 -10.48
CA PRO A 36 -2.08 23.84 -10.72
C PRO A 36 -3.58 23.94 -10.41
N LEU A 37 -4.39 22.96 -10.81
CA LEU A 37 -5.83 22.92 -10.48
C LEU A 37 -6.05 22.82 -8.97
N TYR A 38 -5.27 21.96 -8.30
CA TYR A 38 -5.31 21.89 -6.85
C TYR A 38 -4.96 23.23 -6.19
N ARG A 39 -3.98 23.98 -6.70
CA ARG A 39 -3.60 25.29 -6.13
C ARG A 39 -4.73 26.32 -6.24
N GLU A 40 -5.53 26.26 -7.30
CA GLU A 40 -6.72 27.10 -7.45
C GLU A 40 -7.84 26.67 -6.48
N ALA A 41 -7.99 25.37 -6.24
CA ALA A 41 -8.97 24.83 -5.30
C ALA A 41 -8.55 24.95 -3.82
N ALA A 42 -7.25 24.95 -3.50
CA ALA A 42 -6.73 24.85 -2.14
C ALA A 42 -7.26 25.91 -1.15
N PRO A 43 -7.42 27.21 -1.52
CA PRO A 43 -8.03 28.23 -0.64
C PRO A 43 -9.49 27.93 -0.26
N HIS A 44 -10.13 27.03 -1.00
CA HIS A 44 -11.52 26.62 -0.84
C HIS A 44 -11.64 25.29 -0.07
N MET A 45 -10.54 24.55 0.10
CA MET A 45 -10.51 23.25 0.78
C MET A 45 -10.30 23.32 2.28
N ASP A 46 -9.70 24.41 2.78
CA ASP A 46 -9.38 24.61 4.19
C ASP A 46 -10.01 25.93 4.69
N ARG A 47 -11.23 25.84 5.21
CA ARG A 47 -12.00 26.98 5.74
C ARG A 47 -12.51 26.68 7.16
N PRO A 48 -12.71 27.69 8.02
CA PRO A 48 -13.28 27.47 9.34
C PRO A 48 -14.63 26.72 9.25
N GLY A 49 -14.71 25.54 9.87
CA GLY A 49 -15.90 24.69 9.85
C GLY A 49 -15.99 23.69 8.69
N TRP A 50 -15.03 23.70 7.75
CA TRP A 50 -15.00 22.76 6.63
C TRP A 50 -13.56 22.39 6.24
N TYR A 51 -13.22 21.10 6.29
CA TYR A 51 -11.87 20.62 5.97
C TYR A 51 -11.94 19.46 4.98
N ILE A 52 -11.52 19.72 3.74
CA ILE A 52 -11.46 18.71 2.67
C ILE A 52 -10.05 18.12 2.65
N TYR A 53 -9.94 16.85 3.03
CA TYR A 53 -8.65 16.16 3.13
C TYR A 53 -8.59 14.83 2.39
N ASP A 54 -9.73 14.33 1.92
CA ASP A 54 -9.88 13.09 1.19
C ASP A 54 -11.02 13.19 0.17
N TRP A 55 -11.24 12.11 -0.57
CA TRP A 55 -12.25 12.06 -1.63
C TRP A 55 -13.67 12.24 -1.08
N GLU A 56 -13.99 11.61 0.05
CA GLU A 56 -15.32 11.64 0.64
C GLU A 56 -15.69 13.06 1.11
N SER A 57 -14.76 13.72 1.82
CA SER A 57 -14.94 15.12 2.24
C SER A 57 -15.02 16.09 1.05
N LEU A 58 -14.45 15.77 -0.11
CA LEU A 58 -14.60 16.58 -1.33
C LEU A 58 -16.00 16.42 -1.94
N GLU A 59 -16.49 15.18 -2.06
CA GLU A 59 -17.84 14.90 -2.56
C GLU A 59 -18.91 15.53 -1.66
N GLU A 60 -18.79 15.35 -0.34
CA GLU A 60 -19.71 15.91 0.66
C GLU A 60 -19.74 17.45 0.60
N ALA A 61 -18.59 18.08 0.32
CA ALA A 61 -18.48 19.53 0.19
C ALA A 61 -19.25 20.03 -1.00
N ILE A 62 -19.07 19.38 -2.15
CA ILE A 62 -19.74 19.77 -3.38
C ILE A 62 -21.26 19.58 -3.22
N GLU A 63 -21.71 18.44 -2.68
CA GLU A 63 -23.12 18.16 -2.45
C GLU A 63 -23.77 19.16 -1.46
N THR A 64 -23.12 19.42 -0.33
CA THR A 64 -23.65 20.31 0.71
C THR A 64 -23.75 21.75 0.21
N LEU A 65 -22.75 22.22 -0.54
CA LEU A 65 -22.66 23.61 -0.98
C LEU A 65 -23.52 23.89 -2.22
N GLU A 66 -23.78 22.88 -3.05
CA GLU A 66 -24.78 22.95 -4.13
C GLU A 66 -26.19 23.29 -3.64
N GLY A 67 -26.52 22.87 -2.42
CA GLY A 67 -27.83 23.11 -1.80
C GLY A 67 -28.02 24.50 -1.19
N ILE A 68 -26.99 25.37 -1.17
CA ILE A 68 -27.01 26.67 -0.48
C ILE A 68 -27.09 27.82 -1.50
N PRO A 69 -28.25 28.49 -1.66
CA PRO A 69 -28.39 29.61 -2.58
C PRO A 69 -27.46 30.78 -2.19
N GLY A 70 -26.66 31.26 -3.14
CA GLY A 70 -25.77 32.42 -2.95
C GLY A 70 -24.39 32.10 -2.39
N TYR A 71 -24.04 30.82 -2.22
CA TYR A 71 -22.65 30.42 -1.97
C TYR A 71 -21.80 30.69 -3.22
N GLU A 72 -20.58 31.22 -3.05
CA GLU A 72 -19.70 31.71 -4.13
C GLU A 72 -19.64 30.71 -5.32
N GLU A 73 -20.30 30.98 -6.44
CA GLU A 73 -20.33 30.05 -7.59
C GLU A 73 -18.92 29.71 -8.10
N ASP A 74 -18.01 30.71 -8.04
CA ASP A 74 -16.60 30.55 -8.37
C ASP A 74 -15.89 29.55 -7.44
N PHE A 75 -16.21 29.52 -6.14
CA PHE A 75 -15.68 28.53 -5.19
C PHE A 75 -16.06 27.12 -5.64
N LEU A 76 -17.34 26.92 -5.94
CA LEU A 76 -17.89 25.60 -6.22
C LEU A 76 -17.38 25.09 -7.57
N ALA A 77 -17.20 26.00 -8.53
CA ALA A 77 -16.55 25.71 -9.80
C ALA A 77 -15.13 25.16 -9.60
N LYS A 78 -14.30 25.78 -8.73
CA LYS A 78 -12.93 25.31 -8.48
C LYS A 78 -12.87 23.91 -7.86
N LEU A 79 -13.78 23.59 -6.93
CA LEU A 79 -13.84 22.24 -6.35
C LEU A 79 -14.31 21.19 -7.38
N ARG A 80 -15.31 21.54 -8.21
CA ARG A 80 -15.80 20.67 -9.29
C ARG A 80 -14.73 20.43 -10.36
N ASP A 81 -13.98 21.46 -10.75
CA ASP A 81 -12.89 21.32 -11.72
C ASP A 81 -11.82 20.35 -11.22
N LEU A 82 -11.44 20.47 -9.93
CA LEU A 82 -10.49 19.53 -9.31
C LEU A 82 -11.06 18.11 -9.25
N ARG A 83 -12.32 17.95 -8.84
CA ARG A 83 -13.03 16.67 -8.78
C ARG A 83 -13.06 15.97 -10.13
N GLU A 84 -13.50 16.67 -11.18
CA GLU A 84 -13.59 16.11 -12.53
C GLU A 84 -12.21 15.76 -13.10
N ALA A 85 -11.19 16.59 -12.84
CA ALA A 85 -9.83 16.28 -13.24
C ALA A 85 -9.27 15.03 -12.55
N LEU A 86 -9.57 14.86 -11.25
CA LEU A 86 -9.21 13.66 -10.49
C LEU A 86 -9.93 12.42 -11.00
N LEU A 87 -11.23 12.51 -11.29
CA LEU A 87 -11.99 11.41 -11.88
C LEU A 87 -11.49 11.06 -13.29
N ALA A 88 -11.17 12.06 -14.11
CA ALA A 88 -10.61 11.85 -15.44
C ALA A 88 -9.25 11.14 -15.36
N TRP A 89 -8.39 11.55 -14.44
CA TRP A 89 -7.14 10.85 -14.14
C TRP A 89 -7.40 9.41 -13.68
N GLY A 90 -8.30 9.23 -12.70
CA GLY A 90 -8.66 7.92 -12.17
C GLY A 90 -9.16 6.99 -13.27
N ARG A 91 -10.08 7.45 -14.13
CA ARG A 91 -10.59 6.66 -15.26
C ARG A 91 -9.50 6.32 -16.27
N LYS A 92 -8.65 7.30 -16.64
CA LYS A 92 -7.55 7.10 -17.59
C LYS A 92 -6.62 5.97 -17.13
N TRP A 93 -6.33 5.91 -15.85
CA TRP A 93 -5.38 4.96 -15.27
C TRP A 93 -6.04 3.74 -14.60
N ASN A 94 -7.35 3.56 -14.77
CA ASN A 94 -8.11 2.50 -14.12
C ASN A 94 -7.97 2.51 -12.58
N LEU A 95 -7.95 3.70 -12.00
CA LEU A 95 -7.97 4.02 -10.57
C LEU A 95 -9.17 4.91 -10.15
N PRO A 96 -10.41 4.79 -10.71
CA PRO A 96 -11.55 5.60 -10.28
C PRO A 96 -12.15 5.05 -8.97
N HIS A 97 -11.35 4.97 -7.91
CA HIS A 97 -11.75 4.46 -6.60
C HIS A 97 -11.42 5.50 -5.52
N PRO A 98 -12.24 5.65 -4.46
CA PRO A 98 -12.03 6.66 -3.42
C PRO A 98 -10.60 6.67 -2.86
N GLU A 99 -10.00 5.53 -2.57
CA GLU A 99 -8.67 5.42 -1.94
C GLU A 99 -7.54 6.04 -2.78
N PRO A 100 -7.34 5.69 -4.07
CA PRO A 100 -6.41 6.42 -4.94
C PRO A 100 -6.67 7.93 -5.06
N LEU A 101 -7.95 8.34 -5.09
CA LEU A 101 -8.33 9.75 -5.23
C LEU A 101 -8.05 10.54 -3.92
N SER A 102 -8.39 9.96 -2.78
CA SER A 102 -8.03 10.46 -1.45
C SER A 102 -6.52 10.56 -1.29
N TRP A 103 -5.78 9.53 -1.72
CA TRP A 103 -4.32 9.56 -1.68
C TRP A 103 -3.75 10.71 -2.53
N ALA A 104 -4.33 10.99 -3.70
CA ALA A 104 -3.93 12.13 -4.52
C ALA A 104 -4.17 13.46 -3.79
N LEU A 105 -5.37 13.66 -3.23
CA LEU A 105 -5.73 14.85 -2.46
C LEU A 105 -4.79 15.08 -1.26
N GLN A 106 -4.39 14.01 -0.59
CA GLN A 106 -3.42 14.08 0.52
C GLN A 106 -2.00 14.42 0.06
N ASN A 107 -1.60 14.09 -1.17
CA ASN A 107 -0.26 14.36 -1.69
C ASN A 107 -0.10 15.75 -2.33
N PHE A 108 -1.17 16.33 -2.90
CA PHE A 108 -1.10 17.65 -3.52
C PHE A 108 -0.59 18.79 -2.62
N PRO A 109 -0.96 18.90 -1.32
CA PRO A 109 -0.38 19.91 -0.43
C PRO A 109 1.15 19.81 -0.38
N PHE A 110 1.70 18.59 -0.36
CA PHE A 110 3.14 18.37 -0.32
C PHE A 110 3.80 18.73 -1.66
N TRP A 111 3.23 18.31 -2.78
CA TRP A 111 3.76 18.65 -4.10
C TRP A 111 3.67 20.15 -4.42
N THR A 112 2.66 20.83 -3.87
CA THR A 112 2.54 22.29 -3.96
C THR A 112 3.71 22.99 -3.26
N LYS A 113 4.07 22.51 -2.06
CA LYS A 113 5.18 23.04 -1.24
C LYS A 113 6.56 22.61 -1.74
N ALA A 114 6.66 21.43 -2.36
CA ALA A 114 7.90 20.84 -2.85
C ALA A 114 7.75 20.32 -4.30
N PRO A 115 7.68 21.20 -5.31
CA PRO A 115 7.40 20.82 -6.71
C PRO A 115 8.42 19.85 -7.32
N ALA A 116 9.68 19.87 -6.85
CA ALA A 116 10.72 18.94 -7.28
C ALA A 116 10.41 17.47 -6.94
N PHE A 117 9.43 17.23 -6.07
CA PHE A 117 8.93 15.91 -5.68
C PHE A 117 7.52 15.62 -6.21
N ALA A 118 6.98 16.47 -7.10
CA ALA A 118 5.68 16.23 -7.69
C ALA A 118 5.67 14.90 -8.47
N GLY A 119 4.63 14.10 -8.28
CA GLY A 119 4.54 12.75 -8.84
C GLY A 119 5.35 11.69 -8.08
N LYS A 120 5.98 12.07 -6.96
CA LYS A 120 6.59 11.11 -6.03
C LYS A 120 5.71 10.99 -4.78
N PRO A 121 5.41 9.78 -4.30
CA PRO A 121 4.77 9.60 -3.01
C PRO A 121 5.59 10.29 -1.92
N MET A 122 5.04 11.36 -1.33
CA MET A 122 5.69 12.07 -0.22
C MET A 122 5.25 11.48 1.12
N TRP A 123 4.07 10.90 1.15
CA TRP A 123 3.55 10.17 2.28
C TRP A 123 2.82 8.93 1.77
N TYR A 124 3.40 7.77 2.06
CA TYR A 124 2.55 6.68 2.49
C TYR A 124 2.31 7.04 3.95
N ALA A 125 1.10 7.43 4.35
CA ALA A 125 0.71 7.21 5.72
C ALA A 125 0.93 5.71 5.91
N SER A 126 2.11 5.33 6.36
CA SER A 126 2.44 3.94 6.59
C SER A 126 1.45 3.55 7.67
N PRO A 127 0.79 2.38 7.60
CA PRO A 127 0.08 1.95 8.77
C PRO A 127 1.11 2.01 9.89
N VAL A 128 0.67 2.40 11.08
CA VAL A 128 1.24 1.76 12.27
C VAL A 128 1.02 0.28 11.97
N VAL A 129 2.06 -0.35 11.44
CA VAL A 129 2.08 -1.77 11.16
C VAL A 129 1.79 -2.34 12.52
N ASP A 130 0.59 -2.88 12.71
CA ASP A 130 0.20 -3.46 13.97
C ASP A 130 0.95 -4.80 14.03
N PHE A 131 2.23 -4.67 14.37
CA PHE A 131 3.12 -5.79 14.53
C PHE A 131 2.46 -6.66 15.61
N PRO A 132 2.29 -7.97 15.35
CA PRO A 132 1.78 -8.84 16.38
C PRO A 132 2.67 -8.66 17.62
N SER A 133 2.05 -8.47 18.78
CA SER A 133 2.76 -8.33 20.04
C SER A 133 3.75 -9.47 20.17
N LEU A 134 5.04 -9.13 20.26
CA LEU A 134 6.08 -10.14 20.40
C LEU A 134 5.87 -10.89 21.73
N PRO A 135 6.07 -12.22 21.76
CA PRO A 135 5.96 -12.96 23.00
C PRO A 135 6.99 -12.41 24.01
N PRO A 136 6.66 -12.31 25.30
CA PRO A 136 7.61 -11.82 26.30
C PRO A 136 8.76 -12.83 26.45
N PHE A 137 10.00 -12.33 26.55
CA PHE A 137 11.14 -13.19 26.88
C PHE A 137 11.03 -13.71 28.31
N ARG A 138 11.04 -15.03 28.48
CA ARG A 138 11.02 -15.69 29.79
C ARG A 138 12.35 -16.44 30.00
N PRO A 139 13.34 -15.82 30.66
CA PRO A 139 14.59 -16.52 30.94
C PRO A 139 14.33 -17.70 31.89
N PRO A 140 15.10 -18.80 31.78
CA PRO A 140 15.06 -19.88 32.75
C PRO A 140 15.41 -19.35 34.14
N GLU A 141 14.79 -19.90 35.18
CA GLU A 141 15.16 -19.59 36.56
C GLU A 141 16.64 -19.94 36.80
N PHE A 142 17.40 -18.99 37.32
CA PHE A 142 18.78 -19.22 37.73
C PHE A 142 19.11 -18.41 38.98
N SER A 143 19.99 -18.97 39.82
CA SER A 143 20.59 -18.24 40.93
C SER A 143 21.91 -17.63 40.46
N PRO A 144 22.10 -16.29 40.58
CA PRO A 144 23.37 -15.68 40.22
C PRO A 144 24.51 -16.29 41.05
N PRO A 145 25.64 -16.67 40.43
CA PRO A 145 26.75 -17.21 41.18
C PRO A 145 27.36 -16.13 42.08
N VAL A 146 27.77 -16.54 43.28
CA VAL A 146 28.48 -15.66 44.22
C VAL A 146 29.84 -15.30 43.62
N TYR A 147 30.14 -14.01 43.54
CA TYR A 147 31.42 -13.50 43.07
C TYR A 147 32.56 -14.08 43.93
N GLY A 148 33.53 -14.77 43.30
CA GLY A 148 34.67 -15.38 43.99
C GLY A 148 34.53 -16.86 44.39
N ALA A 149 33.46 -17.56 43.99
CA ALA A 149 33.33 -19.00 44.24
C ALA A 149 34.33 -19.83 43.42
N GLU A 150 35.03 -20.78 44.06
CA GLU A 150 36.05 -21.66 43.44
C GLU A 150 35.52 -22.52 42.27
N LYS A 151 34.20 -22.73 42.19
CA LYS A 151 33.52 -23.44 41.09
C LYS A 151 32.40 -22.58 40.53
N SER A 152 32.73 -21.73 39.57
CA SER A 152 31.74 -20.88 38.90
C SER A 152 30.76 -21.70 38.07
N SER A 153 29.46 -21.62 38.39
CA SER A 153 28.37 -22.13 37.56
C SER A 153 28.04 -21.21 36.38
N TRP A 154 28.73 -20.06 36.27
CA TRP A 154 28.44 -19.02 35.29
C TRP A 154 28.44 -19.50 33.84
N PRO A 155 29.42 -20.31 33.36
CA PRO A 155 29.40 -20.79 31.98
C PRO A 155 28.18 -21.66 31.65
N LYS A 156 27.65 -22.40 32.64
CA LYS A 156 26.43 -23.21 32.47
C LYS A 156 25.18 -22.32 32.43
N ILE A 157 25.13 -21.30 33.29
CA ILE A 157 24.04 -20.31 33.32
C ILE A 157 24.01 -19.51 32.02
N GLU A 158 25.16 -19.00 31.56
CA GLU A 158 25.28 -18.26 30.29
C GLU A 158 24.80 -19.12 29.11
N LYS A 159 25.22 -20.39 29.06
CA LYS A 159 24.76 -21.32 28.02
C LYS A 159 23.24 -21.49 28.03
N GLY A 160 22.64 -21.66 29.22
CA GLY A 160 21.19 -21.78 29.38
C GLY A 160 20.43 -20.51 28.94
N LEU A 161 20.92 -19.33 29.34
CA LEU A 161 20.36 -18.04 28.94
C LEU A 161 20.46 -17.82 27.42
N ARG A 162 21.61 -18.16 26.82
CA ARG A 162 21.82 -18.06 25.36
C ARG A 162 20.86 -18.98 24.61
N GLN A 163 20.70 -20.23 25.05
CA GLN A 163 19.75 -21.17 24.44
C GLN A 163 18.30 -20.69 24.54
N ALA A 164 17.89 -20.15 25.70
CA ALA A 164 16.56 -19.59 25.89
C ALA A 164 16.33 -18.37 24.99
N PHE A 165 17.33 -17.49 24.87
CA PHE A 165 17.27 -16.32 23.98
C PHE A 165 17.18 -16.72 22.51
N GLU A 166 17.97 -17.70 22.07
CA GLU A 166 17.92 -18.23 20.70
C GLU A 166 16.59 -18.94 20.38
N SER A 167 15.94 -19.57 21.37
CA SER A 167 14.59 -20.12 21.22
C SER A 167 13.55 -19.02 21.06
N TRP A 168 13.57 -18.03 21.96
CA TRP A 168 12.68 -16.88 21.90
C TRP A 168 12.82 -16.09 20.59
N LEU A 169 14.05 -15.87 20.11
CA LEU A 169 14.28 -15.25 18.80
C LEU A 169 13.69 -16.06 17.64
N ARG A 170 13.71 -17.39 17.71
CA ARG A 170 13.08 -18.25 16.69
C ARG A 170 11.57 -18.12 16.69
N GLU A 171 10.94 -18.06 17.86
CA GLU A 171 9.49 -17.82 17.99
C GLU A 171 9.10 -16.45 17.43
N CYS A 172 9.84 -15.38 17.79
CA CYS A 172 9.65 -14.04 17.22
C CYS A 172 9.80 -14.04 15.69
N ARG A 173 10.79 -14.74 15.16
CA ARG A 173 10.98 -14.86 13.70
C ARG A 173 9.83 -15.60 13.03
N ALA A 174 9.36 -16.71 13.62
CA ALA A 174 8.23 -17.46 13.07
C ALA A 174 6.95 -16.61 13.02
N LEU A 175 6.65 -15.87 14.09
CA LEU A 175 5.51 -14.94 14.13
C LEU A 175 5.66 -13.81 13.10
N TYR A 176 6.86 -13.25 12.97
CA TYR A 176 7.13 -12.25 11.95
C TYR A 176 6.99 -12.84 10.54
N GLU A 177 7.47 -14.05 10.29
CA GLU A 177 7.36 -14.70 8.98
C GLU A 177 5.89 -14.98 8.64
N GLU A 178 5.12 -15.52 9.58
CA GLU A 178 3.68 -15.76 9.42
C GLU A 178 2.92 -14.46 9.11
N TRP A 179 3.25 -13.37 9.81
CA TRP A 179 2.68 -12.05 9.56
C TRP A 179 3.17 -11.41 8.24
N ALA A 180 4.46 -11.54 7.91
CA ALA A 180 5.08 -10.88 6.76
C ALA A 180 4.78 -11.61 5.44
N LEU A 181 4.54 -12.92 5.45
CA LEU A 181 4.29 -13.73 4.26
C LEU A 181 3.07 -13.23 3.45
N PRO A 182 1.86 -13.09 4.03
CA PRO A 182 0.69 -12.55 3.32
C PRO A 182 0.94 -11.14 2.78
N ASN A 183 1.66 -10.30 3.52
CA ASN A 183 2.00 -8.93 3.12
C ASN A 183 2.95 -8.89 1.92
N ARG A 184 3.97 -9.75 1.90
CA ARG A 184 4.89 -9.91 0.76
C ARG A 184 4.16 -10.45 -0.48
N GLU A 185 3.16 -11.30 -0.29
CA GLU A 185 2.34 -11.81 -1.39
C GLU A 185 1.40 -10.74 -1.94
N LEU A 186 0.74 -9.96 -1.09
CA LEU A 186 -0.06 -8.79 -1.52
C LEU A 186 0.76 -7.79 -2.33
N GLN A 187 2.00 -7.50 -1.90
CA GLN A 187 2.89 -6.64 -2.67
C GLN A 187 3.22 -7.20 -4.07
N LYS A 188 3.39 -8.52 -4.20
CA LYS A 188 3.59 -9.17 -5.50
C LYS A 188 2.33 -9.12 -6.35
N HIS A 189 1.17 -9.36 -5.74
CA HIS A 189 -0.11 -9.29 -6.44
C HIS A 189 -0.39 -7.87 -6.96
N ALA A 190 -0.09 -6.84 -6.16
CA ALA A 190 -0.20 -5.44 -6.56
C ALA A 190 0.64 -5.11 -7.80
N ARG A 191 1.85 -5.66 -7.93
CA ARG A 191 2.68 -5.48 -9.13
C ARG A 191 2.00 -6.06 -10.37
N TRP A 192 1.48 -7.28 -10.29
CA TRP A 192 0.76 -7.91 -11.40
C TRP A 192 -0.52 -7.17 -11.74
N TRP A 193 -1.25 -6.74 -10.72
CA TRP A 193 -2.47 -5.97 -10.87
C TRP A 193 -2.19 -4.64 -11.58
N VAL A 194 -1.20 -3.87 -11.15
CA VAL A 194 -0.84 -2.59 -11.81
C VAL A 194 -0.37 -2.81 -13.25
N ALA A 195 0.49 -3.79 -13.48
CA ALA A 195 0.94 -4.13 -14.83
C ALA A 195 -0.24 -4.49 -15.76
N HIS A 196 -1.23 -5.19 -15.25
CA HIS A 196 -2.41 -5.56 -16.02
C HIS A 196 -3.40 -4.41 -16.19
N ARG A 197 -3.87 -3.85 -15.07
CA ARG A 197 -5.01 -2.92 -14.97
C ARG A 197 -4.65 -1.50 -15.37
N ILE A 198 -3.42 -1.07 -15.12
CA ILE A 198 -2.98 0.30 -15.39
C ILE A 198 -2.16 0.35 -16.68
N LYS A 199 -1.19 -0.56 -16.84
CA LYS A 199 -0.33 -0.60 -18.05
C LYS A 199 -0.93 -1.37 -19.22
N GLY A 200 -2.03 -2.11 -19.01
CA GLY A 200 -2.66 -2.91 -20.06
C GLY A 200 -1.84 -4.12 -20.50
N TRP A 201 -0.89 -4.60 -19.70
CA TRP A 201 -0.07 -5.74 -20.10
C TRP A 201 -0.88 -7.03 -20.09
N SER A 202 -0.74 -7.81 -21.17
CA SER A 202 -1.31 -9.15 -21.23
C SER A 202 -0.63 -10.08 -20.23
N ILE A 203 -1.35 -11.13 -19.79
CA ILE A 203 -0.78 -12.18 -18.92
C ILE A 203 0.46 -12.81 -19.57
N ARG A 204 0.46 -12.97 -20.89
CA ARG A 204 1.62 -13.47 -21.65
C ARG A 204 2.83 -12.54 -21.53
N THR A 205 2.62 -11.23 -21.69
CA THR A 205 3.67 -10.22 -21.55
C THR A 205 4.24 -10.19 -20.14
N MET A 206 3.37 -10.25 -19.13
CA MET A 206 3.77 -10.31 -17.72
C MET A 206 4.57 -11.58 -17.42
N HIS A 207 4.13 -12.74 -17.92
CA HIS A 207 4.84 -14.01 -17.77
C HIS A 207 6.24 -13.97 -18.42
N GLN A 208 6.35 -13.39 -19.61
CA GLN A 208 7.62 -13.26 -20.30
C GLN A 208 8.59 -12.35 -19.52
N ARG A 209 8.13 -11.19 -19.05
CA ARG A 209 8.93 -10.29 -18.20
C ARG A 209 9.35 -10.96 -16.89
N ALA A 210 8.47 -11.75 -16.26
CA ALA A 210 8.81 -12.51 -15.06
C ALA A 210 9.98 -13.48 -15.29
N ARG A 211 10.09 -14.06 -16.50
CA ARG A 211 11.22 -14.91 -16.90
C ARG A 211 12.50 -14.10 -17.14
N GLU A 212 12.39 -12.95 -17.80
CA GLU A 212 13.51 -12.09 -18.17
C GLU A 212 14.14 -11.35 -16.97
N GLU A 213 13.32 -10.91 -16.01
CA GLU A 213 13.77 -10.20 -14.80
C GLU A 213 14.55 -11.09 -13.82
N GLY A 214 14.72 -12.38 -14.12
CA GLY A 214 15.61 -13.23 -13.34
C GLY A 214 15.19 -13.31 -11.87
N LEU A 215 13.89 -13.49 -11.62
CA LEU A 215 13.38 -13.99 -10.32
C LEU A 215 13.83 -15.45 -10.03
N VAL A 216 14.91 -15.92 -10.67
CA VAL A 216 15.75 -17.04 -10.28
C VAL A 216 17.18 -16.82 -10.81
N LYS A 217 18.17 -16.78 -9.92
CA LYS A 217 19.53 -17.24 -10.24
C LYS A 217 19.98 -18.25 -9.19
N GLY A 218 20.06 -19.52 -9.60
CA GLY A 218 20.73 -20.59 -8.87
C GLY A 218 19.88 -21.35 -7.85
N GLY A 219 19.46 -22.57 -8.21
CA GLY A 219 19.12 -23.64 -7.27
C GLY A 219 17.68 -23.66 -6.74
N ARG A 220 16.80 -24.39 -7.44
CA ARG A 220 15.52 -24.95 -6.93
C ARG A 220 14.56 -23.98 -6.19
N VAL A 221 13.93 -23.01 -6.87
CA VAL A 221 12.66 -22.38 -6.39
C VAL A 221 11.78 -21.87 -7.56
N LEU A 222 10.55 -22.41 -7.63
CA LEU A 222 9.25 -21.91 -8.15
C LEU A 222 9.17 -21.11 -9.48
N ILE A 223 9.18 -21.81 -10.63
CA ILE A 223 8.58 -21.31 -11.89
C ILE A 223 7.05 -21.18 -11.75
N GLU A 224 6.44 -21.86 -10.77
CA GLU A 224 4.99 -21.84 -10.53
C GLU A 224 4.46 -20.44 -10.20
N LYS A 225 5.18 -19.62 -9.41
CA LYS A 225 4.67 -18.32 -8.91
C LYS A 225 4.55 -17.22 -9.98
N GLY A 226 5.16 -17.41 -11.15
CA GLY A 226 5.03 -16.52 -12.30
C GLY A 226 4.23 -17.13 -13.45
N SER A 227 3.60 -18.29 -13.26
CA SER A 227 2.80 -18.94 -14.30
C SER A 227 1.60 -18.05 -14.69
N PRO A 228 1.09 -18.16 -15.93
CA PRO A 228 -0.12 -17.42 -16.34
C PRO A 228 -1.31 -17.62 -15.39
N ALA A 229 -1.48 -18.85 -14.87
CA ALA A 229 -2.53 -19.18 -13.90
C ALA A 229 -2.34 -18.44 -12.57
N THR A 230 -1.12 -18.44 -12.02
CA THR A 230 -0.84 -17.75 -10.75
C THR A 230 -0.91 -16.23 -10.88
N ILE A 231 -0.52 -15.67 -12.03
CA ILE A 231 -0.69 -14.23 -12.30
C ILE A 231 -2.19 -13.88 -12.35
N SER A 232 -2.99 -14.69 -13.05
CA SER A 232 -4.45 -14.51 -13.11
C SER A 232 -5.10 -14.59 -11.73
N GLU A 233 -4.74 -15.61 -10.94
CA GLU A 233 -5.24 -15.78 -9.58
C GLU A 233 -4.85 -14.62 -8.66
N ALA A 234 -3.61 -14.13 -8.76
CA ALA A 234 -3.13 -12.98 -8.01
C ALA A 234 -3.93 -11.71 -8.33
N ILE A 235 -4.23 -11.45 -9.61
CA ILE A 235 -5.05 -10.32 -10.04
C ILE A 235 -6.46 -10.45 -9.48
N ASN A 236 -7.11 -11.60 -9.67
CA ASN A 236 -8.47 -11.85 -9.16
C ASN A 236 -8.57 -11.80 -7.63
N ARG A 237 -7.52 -12.23 -6.93
CA ARG A 237 -7.45 -12.10 -5.47
C ARG A 237 -7.38 -10.62 -5.09
N LEU A 238 -6.54 -9.83 -5.75
CA LEU A 238 -6.44 -8.42 -5.44
C LEU A 238 -7.70 -7.64 -5.83
N ASP A 239 -8.36 -7.95 -6.96
CA ASP A 239 -9.65 -7.36 -7.31
C ASP A 239 -10.68 -7.52 -6.17
N ARG A 240 -10.75 -8.71 -5.57
CA ARG A 240 -11.63 -8.97 -4.42
C ARG A 240 -11.25 -8.14 -3.19
N GLU A 241 -9.96 -8.11 -2.84
CA GLU A 241 -9.46 -7.35 -1.68
C GLU A 241 -9.69 -5.84 -1.84
N LEU A 242 -9.61 -5.33 -3.07
CA LEU A 242 -9.84 -3.92 -3.39
C LEU A 242 -11.34 -3.58 -3.57
N ASN A 243 -12.21 -4.59 -3.61
CA ASN A 243 -13.60 -4.48 -4.08
C ASN A 243 -13.70 -3.82 -5.47
N TYR A 244 -12.76 -4.18 -6.34
CA TYR A 244 -12.68 -3.69 -7.70
C TYR A 244 -13.56 -4.57 -8.60
N PRO A 245 -14.34 -4.01 -9.54
CA PRO A 245 -15.21 -4.80 -10.39
C PRO A 245 -14.41 -5.85 -11.16
N ALA A 246 -14.84 -7.11 -11.06
CA ALA A 246 -14.25 -8.20 -11.81
C ALA A 246 -14.43 -7.92 -13.31
N GLN A 247 -13.35 -8.12 -14.08
CA GLN A 247 -13.37 -8.00 -15.53
C GLN A 247 -12.90 -9.34 -16.05
N GLU A 248 -13.57 -9.89 -17.06
CA GLU A 248 -13.19 -11.19 -17.61
C GLU A 248 -11.76 -11.14 -18.13
N LEU A 249 -10.85 -11.80 -17.40
CA LEU A 249 -9.50 -12.08 -17.87
C LEU A 249 -9.64 -13.05 -19.03
N SER A 250 -9.71 -12.54 -20.26
CA SER A 250 -9.89 -13.37 -21.44
C SER A 250 -8.83 -14.49 -21.44
N PRO A 251 -9.24 -15.76 -21.67
CA PRO A 251 -8.29 -16.85 -21.75
C PRO A 251 -7.32 -16.61 -22.92
N PRO A 252 -6.11 -17.18 -22.90
CA PRO A 252 -5.23 -17.09 -24.05
C PRO A 252 -5.96 -17.64 -25.28
N ALA A 253 -6.00 -16.84 -26.35
CA ALA A 253 -6.47 -17.33 -27.64
C ALA A 253 -5.64 -18.57 -28.04
N PRO A 254 -6.27 -19.59 -28.65
CA PRO A 254 -5.63 -20.86 -28.99
C PRO A 254 -4.43 -20.69 -29.93
#